data_AF-A0A401UHF7-F1
#
_entry.id   AF-A0A401UHF7-F1
#
_cell.length_a   1.000
_cell.length_b   1.000
_cell.length_c   1.000
_cell.angle_alpha   90.00
_cell.angle_beta   90.00
_cell.angle_gamma   90.00
#
_symmetry.space_group_name_H-M   'P 1'
#
loop_
_entity.id
_entity.type
_entity.pdbx_description
1 polymer ?
#
loop_
_entity_poly.entity_id
_entity_poly.type
_entity_poly.pdbx_seq_one_letter_code
_entity_poly.pdbx_strand_id
1 'polypeptide(L)'
;MIVEKNKFRMDGNTVLSPDHETGKRKYEETRKKKYEDLEKSRQQTNQSKRLKDIKNKKNILTNILLGFVIGVVIIARYCMIYNYQDTTSKAKSQIETLSRENDAYKLQLIKFRNISYIEKTATEKLHMAKPRISDVQYCNLSKNNLVEEKKSEVKVSNEIVNKIKNFIF
;
A
#
# COMPACT_ATOMS: atom_id res chain seq x y z
N MET A 1 54.72 46.45 -97.45
CA MET A 1 55.77 46.18 -96.46
C MET A 1 55.16 45.31 -95.38
N ILE A 2 55.86 44.24 -95.04
CA ILE A 2 55.42 43.03 -94.32
C ILE A 2 55.22 43.33 -92.83
N VAL A 3 54.14 42.84 -92.21
CA VAL A 3 54.12 42.58 -90.76
C VAL A 3 53.43 41.24 -90.52
N GLU A 4 54.27 40.23 -90.41
CA GLU A 4 53.96 38.86 -90.04
C GLU A 4 53.46 38.81 -88.58
N LYS A 5 52.29 38.22 -88.35
CA LYS A 5 51.76 38.03 -86.98
C LYS A 5 52.51 36.86 -86.33
N ASN A 6 53.53 37.21 -85.54
CA ASN A 6 54.24 36.31 -84.63
C ASN A 6 53.27 35.47 -83.79
N LYS A 7 53.23 34.16 -84.03
CA LYS A 7 52.67 33.17 -83.11
C LYS A 7 53.78 32.72 -82.16
N PHE A 8 53.84 33.32 -80.98
CA PHE A 8 54.64 32.78 -79.88
C PHE A 8 54.06 31.44 -79.45
N ARG A 9 54.78 30.34 -79.73
CA ARG A 9 54.52 29.02 -79.18
C ARG A 9 55.29 28.92 -77.87
N MET A 10 54.56 28.93 -76.75
CA MET A 10 55.09 28.48 -75.46
C MET A 10 54.94 26.96 -75.41
N ASP A 11 56.06 26.23 -75.44
CA ASP A 11 56.08 24.81 -75.13
C ASP A 11 55.90 24.62 -73.61
N GLY A 12 54.66 24.35 -73.22
CA GLY A 12 54.31 23.89 -71.88
C GLY A 12 54.30 22.36 -71.84
N ASN A 13 54.81 21.83 -70.73
CA ASN A 13 54.90 20.41 -70.38
C ASN A 13 53.68 19.58 -70.84
N THR A 14 53.94 18.46 -71.53
CA THR A 14 52.93 17.53 -72.05
C THR A 14 52.20 16.81 -70.92
N VAL A 15 51.22 17.48 -70.30
CA VAL A 15 50.21 16.79 -69.50
C VAL A 15 49.10 16.36 -70.47
N LEU A 16 48.94 15.05 -70.62
CA LEU A 16 47.83 14.42 -71.33
C LEU A 16 46.53 15.13 -70.98
N SER A 17 45.93 15.81 -71.96
CA SER A 17 44.60 16.41 -71.80
C SER A 17 43.63 15.28 -71.47
N PRO A 18 42.91 15.34 -70.34
CA PRO A 18 42.05 14.24 -69.93
C PRO A 18 40.96 14.06 -70.98
N ASP A 19 40.76 12.81 -71.39
CA ASP A 19 39.72 12.44 -72.35
C ASP A 19 38.36 12.95 -71.83
N HIS A 20 37.80 13.91 -72.58
CA HIS A 20 36.61 14.67 -72.18
C HIS A 20 35.40 13.78 -71.90
N GLU A 21 35.32 12.59 -72.51
CA GLU A 21 34.24 11.64 -72.27
C GLU A 21 34.40 10.87 -70.95
N THR A 22 35.63 10.46 -70.63
CA THR A 22 35.93 9.74 -69.38
C THR A 22 35.81 10.65 -68.16
N GLY A 23 36.18 11.93 -68.29
CA GLY A 23 36.02 12.94 -67.25
C GLY A 23 34.55 13.23 -66.91
N LYS A 24 33.68 13.32 -67.92
CA LYS A 24 32.23 13.52 -67.73
C LYS A 24 31.57 12.32 -67.04
N ARG A 25 31.90 11.09 -67.45
CA ARG A 25 31.37 9.86 -66.79
C ARG A 25 31.77 9.78 -65.32
N LYS A 26 33.05 10.01 -65.01
CA LYS A 26 33.52 10.04 -63.61
C LYS A 26 32.82 11.13 -62.80
N TYR A 27 32.62 12.33 -63.37
CA TYR A 27 31.91 13.41 -62.69
C TYR A 27 30.46 13.03 -62.35
N GLU A 28 29.74 12.40 -63.28
CA GLU A 28 28.36 11.94 -63.04
C GLU A 28 28.27 10.81 -62.00
N GLU A 29 29.17 9.83 -62.04
CA GLU A 29 29.24 8.77 -61.02
C GLU A 29 29.53 9.33 -59.64
N THR A 30 30.48 10.28 -59.54
CA THR A 30 30.84 10.91 -58.27
C THR A 30 29.66 11.73 -57.73
N ARG A 31 28.93 12.42 -58.59
CA ARG A 31 27.71 13.16 -58.22
C ARG A 31 26.60 12.22 -57.74
N LYS A 32 26.37 11.10 -58.43
CA LYS A 32 25.37 10.09 -58.02
C LYS A 32 25.69 9.50 -56.65
N LYS A 33 26.94 9.08 -56.41
CA LYS A 33 27.37 8.58 -55.09
C LYS A 33 27.16 9.62 -53.99
N LYS A 34 27.53 10.88 -54.26
CA LYS A 34 27.35 11.98 -53.30
C LYS A 34 25.87 12.23 -52.95
N TYR A 35 24.96 12.07 -53.92
CA TYR A 35 23.52 12.14 -53.68
C TYR A 35 23.01 10.96 -52.84
N GLU A 36 23.45 9.74 -53.14
CA GLU A 36 23.09 8.53 -52.41
C GLU A 36 23.55 8.59 -50.94
N ASP A 37 24.77 9.07 -50.68
CA ASP A 37 25.31 9.25 -49.34
C ASP A 37 24.54 10.34 -48.56
N LEU A 38 24.11 11.40 -49.24
CA LEU A 38 23.26 12.44 -48.67
C LEU A 38 21.87 11.91 -48.28
N GLU A 39 21.28 11.05 -49.10
CA GLU A 39 20.00 10.41 -48.80
C GLU A 39 20.12 9.43 -47.63
N LYS A 40 21.17 8.60 -47.59
CA LYS A 40 21.43 7.69 -46.47
C LYS A 40 21.64 8.46 -45.16
N SER A 41 22.40 9.56 -45.20
CA SER A 41 22.60 10.46 -44.05
C SER A 41 21.29 11.11 -43.57
N ARG A 42 20.44 11.56 -44.50
CA ARG A 42 19.10 12.11 -44.17
C ARG A 42 18.18 11.07 -43.54
N GLN A 43 18.22 9.83 -44.04
CA GLN A 43 17.42 8.74 -43.48
C GLN A 43 17.88 8.37 -42.06
N GLN A 44 19.19 8.24 -41.83
CA GLN A 44 19.76 7.94 -40.51
C GLN A 44 19.48 9.05 -39.49
N THR A 45 19.62 10.32 -39.89
CA THR A 45 19.31 11.46 -39.01
C THR A 45 17.82 11.54 -38.66
N ASN A 46 16.92 11.25 -39.62
CA ASN A 46 15.48 11.20 -39.36
C ASN A 46 15.08 10.03 -38.44
N GLN A 47 15.70 8.85 -38.60
CA GLN A 47 15.46 7.73 -37.67
C GLN A 47 15.95 8.06 -36.25
N SER A 48 17.13 8.65 -36.12
CA SER A 48 17.68 9.10 -34.83
C SER A 48 16.79 10.13 -34.13
N LYS A 49 16.25 11.11 -34.88
CA LYS A 49 15.29 12.09 -34.36
C LYS A 49 14.01 11.43 -33.85
N ARG A 50 13.42 10.52 -34.64
CA ARG A 50 12.21 9.76 -34.21
C ARG A 50 12.45 8.97 -32.93
N LEU A 51 13.60 8.30 -32.79
CA LEU A 51 13.94 7.56 -31.57
C LEU A 51 14.11 8.48 -30.35
N LYS A 52 14.69 9.68 -30.53
CA LYS A 52 14.80 10.70 -29.48
C LYS A 52 13.42 11.22 -29.07
N ASP A 53 12.53 11.47 -30.03
CA ASP A 53 11.17 11.95 -29.75
C ASP A 53 10.36 10.90 -28.97
N ILE A 54 10.50 9.62 -29.33
CA ILE A 54 9.87 8.51 -28.60
C ILE A 54 10.43 8.41 -27.18
N LYS A 55 11.75 8.52 -26.99
CA LYS A 55 12.37 8.54 -25.65
C LYS A 55 11.86 9.70 -24.80
N ASN A 56 11.77 10.89 -25.38
CA ASN A 56 11.29 12.08 -24.67
C ASN A 56 9.82 11.93 -24.26
N LYS A 57 8.97 11.45 -25.18
CA LYS A 57 7.55 11.17 -24.88
C LYS A 57 7.40 10.11 -23.80
N LYS A 58 8.20 9.04 -23.83
CA LYS A 58 8.21 8.01 -22.78
C LYS A 58 8.61 8.58 -21.43
N ASN A 59 9.64 9.42 -21.37
CA ASN A 59 10.09 10.06 -20.13
C ASN A 59 9.01 10.97 -19.51
N ILE A 60 8.31 11.74 -20.35
CA ILE A 60 7.18 12.57 -19.90
C ILE A 60 6.06 11.70 -19.34
N LEU A 61 5.68 10.63 -20.05
CA LEU A 61 4.65 9.70 -19.61
C LEU A 61 5.02 9.03 -18.27
N THR A 62 6.28 8.59 -18.12
CA THR A 62 6.75 8.01 -16.86
C THR A 62 6.73 9.00 -15.72
N ASN A 63 7.02 10.28 -15.96
CA ASN A 63 6.98 11.30 -14.92
C ASN A 63 5.55 11.58 -14.44
N ILE A 64 4.60 11.63 -15.39
CA ILE A 64 3.17 11.75 -15.07
C ILE A 64 2.69 10.53 -14.28
N LEU A 65 3.09 9.32 -14.69
CA LEU A 65 2.76 8.09 -13.98
C LEU A 65 3.33 8.09 -12.56
N LEU A 66 4.57 8.55 -12.38
CA LEU A 66 5.21 8.66 -11.07
C LEU A 66 4.42 9.59 -10.15
N GLY A 67 4.02 10.76 -10.65
CA GLY A 67 3.17 11.71 -9.92
C GLY A 67 1.80 11.12 -9.56
N PHE A 68 1.18 10.37 -10.49
CA PHE A 68 -0.09 9.70 -10.26
C PHE A 68 0.02 8.65 -9.15
N VAL A 69 1.06 7.82 -9.17
CA VAL A 69 1.32 6.80 -8.14
C VAL A 69 1.47 7.45 -6.77
N ILE A 70 2.21 8.56 -6.67
CA ILE A 70 2.35 9.31 -5.42
C ILE A 70 0.99 9.80 -4.92
N GLY A 71 0.15 10.36 -5.80
CA GLY A 71 -1.20 10.79 -5.47
C GLY A 71 -2.09 9.65 -4.93
N VAL A 72 -2.07 8.50 -5.60
CA VAL A 72 -2.83 7.31 -5.18
C VAL A 72 -2.34 6.82 -3.81
N VAL A 73 -1.03 6.79 -3.57
CA VAL A 73 -0.46 6.37 -2.28
C VAL A 73 -0.93 7.29 -1.15
N ILE A 74 -0.97 8.60 -1.38
CA ILE A 74 -1.46 9.57 -0.40
C ILE A 74 -2.92 9.27 -0.06
N ILE A 75 -3.79 9.14 -1.07
CA ILE A 75 -5.22 8.86 -0.85
C ILE A 75 -5.41 7.54 -0.11
N ALA A 76 -4.67 6.49 -0.49
CA ALA A 76 -4.72 5.19 0.18
C ALA A 76 -4.33 5.30 1.66
N ARG A 77 -3.28 6.06 1.98
CA ARG A 77 -2.86 6.32 3.36
C ARG A 77 -3.93 7.07 4.15
N TYR A 78 -4.55 8.10 3.56
CA TYR A 78 -5.65 8.82 4.21
C TYR A 78 -6.86 7.92 4.48
N CYS A 79 -7.22 7.07 3.52
CA CYS A 79 -8.31 6.10 3.71
C CYS A 79 -7.99 5.11 4.86
N MET A 80 -6.74 4.66 4.96
CA MET A 80 -6.29 3.80 6.05
C MET A 80 -6.40 4.49 7.42
N ILE A 81 -5.96 5.75 7.53
CA ILE A 81 -6.06 6.56 8.75
C ILE A 81 -7.51 6.74 9.16
N TYR A 82 -8.40 7.04 8.22
CA TYR A 82 -9.83 7.17 8.48
C TYR A 82 -10.43 5.87 9.02
N ASN A 83 -10.09 4.73 8.42
CA ASN A 83 -10.54 3.43 8.91
C ASN A 83 -10.05 3.18 10.34
N TYR A 84 -8.77 3.47 10.65
CA TYR A 84 -8.26 3.33 12.02
C TYR A 84 -8.98 4.24 13.02
N GLN A 85 -9.30 5.46 12.60
CA GLN A 85 -10.05 6.40 13.45
C GLN A 85 -11.48 5.93 13.69
N ASP A 86 -12.16 5.41 12.67
CA ASP A 86 -13.50 4.83 12.78
C ASP A 86 -13.52 3.59 13.68
N THR A 87 -12.56 2.66 13.52
CA THR A 87 -12.46 1.48 14.40
C THR A 87 -12.21 1.87 15.85
N THR A 88 -11.38 2.88 16.09
CA THR A 88 -11.08 3.37 17.45
C THR A 88 -12.30 4.04 18.06
N SER A 89 -13.02 4.84 17.27
CA SER A 89 -14.26 5.51 17.70
C SER A 89 -15.35 4.49 18.07
N LYS A 90 -15.55 3.48 17.22
CA LYS A 90 -16.48 2.37 17.47
C LYS A 90 -16.11 1.59 18.73
N ALA A 91 -14.84 1.23 18.89
CA ALA A 91 -14.36 0.53 20.09
C ALA A 91 -14.60 1.36 21.36
N LYS A 92 -14.33 2.68 21.31
CA LYS A 92 -14.59 3.59 22.44
C LYS A 92 -16.09 3.65 22.76
N SER A 93 -16.94 3.76 21.74
CA SER A 93 -18.40 3.76 21.92
C SER A 93 -18.91 2.44 22.54
N GLN A 94 -18.35 1.30 22.13
CA GLN A 94 -18.66 0.00 22.74
C GLN A 94 -18.23 -0.08 24.20
N ILE A 95 -17.07 0.45 24.56
CA ILE A 95 -16.62 0.51 25.96
C ILE A 95 -17.56 1.40 26.79
N GLU A 96 -17.95 2.56 26.28
CA GLU A 96 -18.86 3.47 26.97
C GLU A 96 -20.27 2.91 27.14
N THR A 97 -20.76 2.14 26.17
CA THR A 97 -22.07 1.46 26.27
C THR A 97 -21.99 0.32 27.28
N LEU A 98 -20.95 -0.50 27.23
CA LEU A 98 -20.74 -1.59 28.20
C LEU A 98 -20.56 -1.07 29.64
N SER A 99 -19.86 0.07 29.82
CA SER A 99 -19.74 0.72 31.13
C SER A 99 -21.09 1.19 31.66
N ARG A 100 -21.92 1.80 30.81
CA ARG A 100 -23.27 2.24 31.17
C ARG A 100 -24.17 1.06 31.54
N GLU A 101 -24.09 -0.03 30.80
CA GLU A 101 -24.82 -1.26 31.13
C GLU A 101 -24.37 -1.85 32.47
N ASN A 102 -23.05 -1.92 32.72
CA ASN A 102 -22.51 -2.36 34.00
C ASN A 102 -23.01 -1.50 35.17
N ASP A 103 -22.99 -0.18 35.02
CA ASP A 103 -23.52 0.73 36.03
C ASP A 103 -25.03 0.53 36.25
N ALA A 104 -25.79 0.29 35.18
CA ALA A 104 -27.21 -0.01 35.28
C ALA A 104 -27.46 -1.32 36.04
N TYR A 105 -26.71 -2.40 35.75
CA TYR A 105 -26.83 -3.66 36.50
C TYR A 105 -26.41 -3.49 37.95
N LYS A 106 -25.34 -2.74 38.24
CA LYS A 106 -24.91 -2.43 39.60
C LYS A 106 -26.01 -1.69 40.37
N LEU A 107 -26.67 -0.72 39.74
CA LEU A 107 -27.83 -0.03 40.33
C LEU A 107 -29.01 -0.98 40.57
N GLN A 108 -29.31 -1.88 39.63
CA GLN A 108 -30.35 -2.89 39.81
C GLN A 108 -30.04 -3.82 40.99
N LEU A 109 -28.81 -4.32 41.12
CA LEU A 109 -28.38 -5.13 42.25
C LEU A 109 -28.50 -4.38 43.59
N ILE A 110 -28.15 -3.09 43.61
CA ILE A 110 -28.34 -2.26 44.81
C ILE A 110 -29.83 -2.13 45.18
N LYS A 111 -30.75 -2.06 44.20
CA LYS A 111 -32.19 -2.08 44.48
C LYS A 111 -32.62 -3.37 45.18
N PHE A 112 -32.08 -4.52 44.75
CA PHE A 112 -32.38 -5.81 45.39
C PHE A 112 -31.70 -5.98 46.76
N ARG A 113 -30.63 -5.24 47.07
CA ARG A 113 -30.07 -5.21 48.43
C ARG A 113 -30.98 -4.47 49.43
N ASN A 114 -31.96 -3.70 48.95
CA ASN A 114 -32.90 -3.03 49.83
C ASN A 114 -33.92 -4.04 50.37
N ILE A 115 -33.81 -4.38 51.67
CA ILE A 115 -34.70 -5.32 52.35
C ILE A 115 -36.18 -4.94 52.19
N SER A 116 -36.48 -3.64 52.09
CA SER A 116 -37.84 -3.13 51.91
C SER A 116 -38.39 -3.44 50.51
N TYR A 117 -37.54 -3.44 49.48
CA TYR A 117 -37.93 -3.85 48.14
C TYR A 117 -38.17 -5.37 48.06
N ILE A 118 -37.34 -6.16 48.74
CA ILE A 118 -37.52 -7.61 48.86
C ILE A 118 -38.84 -7.91 49.58
N GLU A 119 -39.08 -7.28 50.74
CA GLU A 119 -40.28 -7.48 51.56
C GLU A 119 -41.55 -7.11 50.79
N LYS A 120 -41.53 -5.97 50.07
CA LYS A 120 -42.65 -5.54 49.23
C LYS A 120 -42.92 -6.53 48.10
N THR A 121 -41.89 -6.97 47.38
CA THR A 121 -42.04 -7.94 46.28
C THR A 121 -42.53 -9.30 46.79
N ALA A 122 -41.98 -9.78 47.91
CA ALA A 122 -42.36 -11.03 48.54
C ALA A 122 -43.83 -11.01 48.99
N THR A 123 -44.26 -9.91 49.62
CA THR A 123 -45.63 -9.80 50.16
C THR A 123 -46.66 -9.53 49.06
N GLU A 124 -46.38 -8.61 48.13
CA GLU A 124 -47.36 -8.16 47.13
C GLU A 124 -47.44 -9.07 45.90
N LYS A 125 -46.28 -9.56 45.40
CA LYS A 125 -46.25 -10.36 44.15
C LYS A 125 -46.20 -11.85 44.40
N LEU A 126 -45.51 -12.28 45.45
CA LEU A 126 -45.33 -13.70 45.78
C LEU A 126 -46.26 -14.16 46.91
N HIS A 127 -47.10 -13.26 47.44
CA HIS A 127 -48.04 -13.53 48.52
C HIS A 127 -47.40 -14.20 49.75
N MET A 128 -46.12 -13.94 49.99
CA MET A 128 -45.39 -14.44 51.15
C MET A 128 -45.85 -13.70 52.42
N ALA A 129 -46.06 -14.44 53.49
CA ALA A 129 -46.35 -13.86 54.80
C ALA A 129 -45.07 -13.54 55.55
N LYS A 130 -45.03 -12.40 56.25
CA LYS A 130 -43.92 -12.04 57.12
C LYS A 130 -43.84 -13.05 58.28
N PRO A 131 -42.70 -13.71 58.51
CA PRO A 131 -42.56 -14.69 59.58
C PRO A 131 -42.68 -14.01 60.95
N ARG A 132 -43.28 -14.70 61.92
CA ARG A 132 -43.33 -14.22 63.30
C ARG A 132 -42.02 -14.58 63.99
N ILE A 133 -41.65 -13.87 65.05
CA ILE A 133 -40.44 -14.13 65.83
C ILE A 133 -40.45 -15.58 66.39
N SER A 134 -41.64 -16.12 66.66
CA SER A 134 -41.85 -17.52 67.08
C SER A 134 -41.43 -18.56 66.03
N ASP A 135 -41.39 -18.18 64.76
CA ASP A 135 -41.21 -19.10 63.63
C ASP A 135 -39.73 -19.13 63.17
N VAL A 136 -38.87 -18.34 63.80
CA VAL A 136 -37.44 -18.24 63.48
C VAL A 136 -36.67 -19.38 64.14
N GLN A 137 -36.15 -20.31 63.34
CA GLN A 137 -35.21 -21.33 63.80
C GLN A 137 -33.77 -20.93 63.44
N TYR A 138 -32.91 -20.88 64.46
CA TYR A 138 -31.49 -20.62 64.27
C TYR A 138 -30.76 -21.95 64.02
N CYS A 139 -30.41 -22.21 62.77
CA CYS A 139 -29.59 -23.35 62.41
C CYS A 139 -28.10 -23.03 62.59
N ASN A 140 -27.41 -23.81 63.42
CA ASN A 140 -25.96 -23.69 63.59
C ASN A 140 -25.24 -24.35 62.40
N LEU A 141 -24.67 -23.53 61.52
CA LEU A 141 -23.92 -23.94 60.33
C LEU A 141 -22.44 -24.27 60.61
N SER A 142 -21.99 -24.27 61.87
CA SER A 142 -20.59 -24.56 62.24
C SER A 142 -20.17 -26.02 62.02
N LYS A 143 -21.11 -26.92 61.70
CA LYS A 143 -20.80 -28.26 61.23
C LYS A 143 -20.65 -28.22 59.71
N ASN A 144 -19.48 -28.56 59.18
CA ASN A 144 -19.24 -28.76 57.75
C ASN A 144 -20.17 -29.87 57.22
N ASN A 145 -21.38 -29.50 56.82
CA ASN A 145 -22.37 -30.38 56.21
C ASN A 145 -22.29 -30.35 54.67
N LEU A 146 -21.33 -29.60 54.13
CA LEU A 146 -21.00 -29.63 52.71
C LEU A 146 -19.94 -30.72 52.54
N VAL A 147 -20.26 -31.73 51.73
CA VAL A 147 -19.24 -32.65 51.22
C VAL A 147 -18.24 -31.77 50.46
N GLU A 148 -17.03 -31.62 51.00
CA GLU A 148 -15.94 -30.99 50.27
C GLU A 148 -15.73 -31.84 49.00
N GLU A 149 -16.20 -31.34 47.86
CA GLU A 149 -15.73 -31.87 46.59
C GLU A 149 -14.22 -31.73 46.62
N LYS A 150 -13.52 -32.88 46.63
CA LYS A 150 -12.08 -32.94 46.48
C LYS A 150 -11.73 -32.05 45.31
N LYS A 151 -11.08 -30.92 45.57
CA LYS A 151 -10.45 -30.11 44.54
C LYS A 151 -9.66 -31.10 43.69
N SER A 152 -10.13 -31.35 42.48
CA SER A 152 -9.32 -32.00 41.46
C SER A 152 -8.16 -31.04 41.27
N GLU A 153 -7.03 -31.35 41.89
CA GLU A 153 -5.76 -30.78 41.49
C GLU A 153 -5.67 -31.01 39.99
N VAL A 154 -5.87 -29.95 39.22
CA VAL A 154 -5.55 -29.95 37.80
C VAL A 154 -4.05 -30.17 37.76
N LYS A 155 -3.65 -31.43 37.55
CA LYS A 155 -2.27 -31.79 37.21
C LYS A 155 -2.00 -31.14 35.86
N VAL A 156 -1.57 -29.88 35.88
CA VAL A 156 -0.98 -29.24 34.71
C VAL A 156 0.25 -30.07 34.39
N SER A 157 0.15 -30.87 33.34
CA SER A 157 1.25 -31.68 32.84
C SER A 157 2.41 -30.75 32.50
N ASN A 158 3.52 -30.87 33.25
CA ASN A 158 4.79 -30.17 32.99
C ASN A 158 5.29 -30.38 31.55
N GLU A 159 4.75 -31.35 30.83
CA GLU A 159 5.03 -31.63 29.42
C GLU A 159 4.70 -30.45 28.50
N ILE A 160 3.58 -29.75 28.71
CA ILE A 160 3.19 -28.60 27.87
C ILE A 160 4.11 -27.41 28.16
N VAL A 161 4.39 -27.14 29.44
CA VAL A 161 5.27 -26.05 29.88
C VAL A 161 6.71 -26.29 29.39
N ASN A 162 7.21 -27.53 29.47
CA ASN A 162 8.54 -27.89 28.96
C ASN A 162 8.64 -27.79 27.44
N LYS A 163 7.57 -28.12 26.71
CA LYS A 163 7.55 -28.00 25.24
C LYS A 163 7.60 -26.54 24.77
N ILE A 164 6.93 -25.63 25.50
CA ILE A 164 6.99 -24.19 25.24
C ILE A 164 8.39 -23.65 25.56
N LYS A 165 8.98 -24.10 26.67
CA LYS A 165 10.33 -23.67 27.08
C LYS A 165 11.39 -24.00 26.02
N ASN A 166 11.36 -25.20 25.45
CA ASN A 166 12.30 -25.63 24.39
C ASN A 166 12.08 -24.95 23.03
N PHE A 167 10.96 -24.25 22.84
CA PHE A 167 10.69 -23.51 21.61
C PHE A 167 11.15 -22.05 21.71
N ILE A 168 11.16 -21.49 22.92
CA ILE A 168 11.50 -20.09 23.18
C ILE A 168 12.97 -19.93 23.60
N PHE A 169 13.57 -20.96 24.20
CA PHE A 169 14.97 -21.00 24.64
C PHE A 169 15.72 -22.10 23.88
#